data_AF-A0A937XPN9-F1
#
_entry.id   AF-A0A937XPN9-F1
#
_cell.length_a   1.000
_cell.length_b   1.000
_cell.length_c   1.000
_cell.angle_alpha   90.00
_cell.angle_beta   90.00
_cell.angle_gamma   90.00
#
_symmetry.space_group_name_H-M   'P 1'
#
loop_
_entity.id
_entity.type
_entity.pdbx_description
1 polymer ?
#
loop_
_entity_poly.entity_id
_entity_poly.type
_entity_poly.pdbx_seq_one_letter_code
_entity_poly.pdbx_strand_id
1 'polypeptide(L)'
;MATRQPRAHLDLGPIRVAKGTVRLPGSKSISNRVLLLAALARGTTSIIDLLDSDDTRVMLSTLETLGIRAEAAGPAELRVEGCGGRFPMQRAELFLGNAGTAFRPLAAVLAVLGGEYRLAGVPRMHERPIGDLVDALVRIGARIDYLGKPGFPPLAIHSGRIIAGQPVSVRGDVSSQFLTALLLALPLLGMPTQVHVQGELTSKPYVEITLNLMSRFGVDVSRDGWSRFVVPSTHYAAPGRINVEGDASAASYFLAAGTISGLQGGGPVRVEGVGRTSIQGDVRFVEMLERMGADVSAGENWIEATAGPEARAKGRLRAIDADLNHIPDAAMTLGILALFADGTSTLRNIASWRVKETDRIAAMATELRKLGAVAEEGADCLRIT
;
A
#
# COMPACT_ATOMS: atom_id res chain seq x y z
N MET A 1 -23.20 9.75 -14.76
CA MET A 1 -22.00 8.92 -15.03
C MET A 1 -22.47 7.59 -15.59
N ALA A 2 -22.09 7.26 -16.83
CA ALA A 2 -22.45 5.97 -17.42
C ALA A 2 -21.73 4.85 -16.67
N THR A 3 -22.49 3.98 -16.00
CA THR A 3 -22.00 2.72 -15.44
C THR A 3 -21.46 1.86 -16.58
N ARG A 4 -20.13 1.86 -16.78
CA ARG A 4 -19.48 0.87 -17.65
C ARG A 4 -19.85 -0.50 -17.09
N GLN A 5 -20.61 -1.28 -17.84
CA GLN A 5 -20.81 -2.69 -17.50
C GLN A 5 -19.43 -3.36 -17.38
N PRO A 6 -19.16 -4.12 -16.31
CA PRO A 6 -17.90 -4.81 -16.16
C PRO A 6 -17.74 -5.80 -17.33
N ARG A 7 -16.66 -5.67 -18.09
CA ARG A 7 -16.33 -6.64 -19.14
C ARG A 7 -15.99 -7.96 -18.47
N ALA A 8 -16.62 -9.05 -18.90
CA ALA A 8 -16.38 -10.39 -18.34
C ALA A 8 -14.93 -10.88 -18.59
N HIS A 9 -14.30 -10.43 -19.69
CA HIS A 9 -12.90 -10.68 -20.01
C HIS A 9 -12.33 -9.53 -20.86
N LEU A 10 -11.01 -9.47 -20.94
CA LEU A 10 -10.25 -8.58 -21.82
C LEU A 10 -9.34 -9.44 -22.68
N ASP A 11 -9.62 -9.51 -23.98
CA ASP A 11 -8.74 -10.17 -24.94
C ASP A 11 -7.65 -9.21 -25.41
N LEU A 12 -6.40 -9.56 -25.12
CA LEU A 12 -5.23 -8.83 -25.59
C LEU A 12 -4.58 -9.61 -26.72
N GLY A 13 -4.58 -9.02 -27.93
CA GLY A 13 -3.79 -9.55 -29.03
C GLY A 13 -2.28 -9.47 -28.75
N PRO A 14 -1.43 -10.24 -29.46
CA PRO A 14 0.02 -10.19 -29.27
C PRO A 14 0.57 -8.78 -29.52
N ILE A 15 1.23 -8.20 -28.52
CA ILE A 15 1.89 -6.89 -28.63
C ILE A 15 3.38 -7.14 -28.91
N ARG A 16 3.85 -6.69 -30.08
CA ARG A 16 5.27 -6.85 -30.50
C ARG A 16 6.19 -5.74 -29.98
N VAL A 17 5.66 -4.54 -29.76
CA VAL A 17 6.45 -3.38 -29.37
C VAL A 17 5.70 -2.56 -28.31
N ALA A 18 6.38 -2.24 -27.22
CA ALA A 18 5.98 -1.25 -26.24
C ALA A 18 7.05 -0.14 -26.19
N LYS A 19 6.65 1.11 -26.45
CA LYS A 19 7.51 2.29 -26.38
C LYS A 19 6.71 3.56 -26.11
N GLY A 20 7.35 4.59 -25.58
CA GLY A 20 6.75 5.90 -25.35
C GLY A 20 6.56 6.22 -23.87
N THR A 21 5.65 7.15 -23.57
CA THR A 21 5.47 7.70 -22.22
C THR A 21 4.08 7.40 -21.69
N VAL A 22 3.99 6.97 -20.44
CA VAL A 22 2.75 6.82 -19.69
C VAL A 22 2.82 7.65 -18.40
N ARG A 23 1.75 8.39 -18.10
CA ARG A 23 1.59 9.04 -16.80
C ARG A 23 0.78 8.14 -15.90
N LEU A 24 1.30 7.85 -14.71
CA LEU A 24 0.59 7.02 -13.75
C LEU A 24 -0.49 7.80 -13.02
N PRO A 25 -1.59 7.13 -12.64
CA PRO A 25 -2.49 7.64 -11.62
C PRO A 25 -1.79 7.64 -10.24
N GLY A 26 -2.37 8.35 -9.29
CA GLY A 26 -1.86 8.44 -7.93
C GLY A 26 -1.68 7.09 -7.22
N SER A 27 -0.78 7.05 -6.24
CA SER A 27 -0.50 5.86 -5.43
C SER A 27 -1.67 5.53 -4.52
N LYS A 28 -2.12 4.27 -4.53
CA LYS A 28 -3.20 3.81 -3.64
C LYS A 28 -2.82 3.93 -2.17
N SER A 29 -1.58 3.56 -1.85
CA SER A 29 -1.05 3.58 -0.48
C SER A 29 -0.93 4.98 0.09
N ILE A 30 -0.53 5.95 -0.75
CA ILE A 30 -0.48 7.37 -0.38
C ILE A 30 -1.90 7.93 -0.28
N SER A 31 -2.73 7.69 -1.29
CA SER A 31 -4.11 8.23 -1.37
C SER A 31 -4.93 7.93 -0.11
N ASN A 32 -4.99 6.66 0.33
CA ASN A 32 -5.75 6.29 1.52
C ASN A 32 -5.20 6.89 2.81
N ARG A 33 -3.87 7.02 2.95
CA ARG A 33 -3.24 7.66 4.11
C ARG A 33 -3.52 9.16 4.12
N VAL A 34 -3.39 9.82 2.98
CA VAL A 34 -3.63 11.26 2.83
C VAL A 34 -5.11 11.59 3.09
N LEU A 35 -6.05 10.78 2.58
CA LEU A 35 -7.48 10.96 2.88
C LEU A 35 -7.76 10.89 4.38
N LEU A 36 -7.23 9.86 5.07
CA LEU A 36 -7.43 9.70 6.50
C LEU A 36 -6.76 10.83 7.30
N LEU A 37 -5.53 11.19 6.97
CA LEU A 37 -4.80 12.28 7.62
C LEU A 37 -5.50 13.63 7.41
N ALA A 38 -5.96 13.92 6.19
CA ALA A 38 -6.71 15.14 5.87
C ALA A 38 -8.02 15.22 6.66
N ALA A 39 -8.74 14.09 6.77
CA ALA A 39 -9.96 14.02 7.57
C ALA A 39 -9.70 14.25 9.07
N LEU A 40 -8.57 13.77 9.59
CA LEU A 40 -8.22 13.89 11.01
C LEU A 40 -7.58 15.23 11.39
N ALA A 41 -7.01 15.95 10.43
CA ALA A 41 -6.29 17.19 10.68
C ALA A 41 -7.21 18.34 11.10
N ARG A 42 -6.62 19.36 11.74
CA ARG A 42 -7.26 20.69 11.84
C ARG A 42 -7.02 21.49 10.57
N GLY A 43 -8.09 22.03 9.99
CA GLY A 43 -8.05 22.85 8.77
C GLY A 43 -8.45 22.06 7.51
N THR A 44 -8.24 22.69 6.36
CA THR A 44 -8.65 22.14 5.05
C THR A 44 -7.44 21.69 4.25
N THR A 45 -7.52 20.53 3.61
CA THR A 45 -6.46 20.00 2.74
C THR A 45 -6.95 19.88 1.30
N SER A 46 -6.27 20.54 0.37
CA SER A 46 -6.40 20.31 -1.07
C SER A 46 -5.48 19.16 -1.50
N ILE A 47 -6.07 18.05 -1.92
CA ILE A 47 -5.39 16.83 -2.35
C ILE A 47 -5.38 16.79 -3.88
N ILE A 48 -4.19 16.73 -4.47
CA ILE A 48 -3.99 16.72 -5.93
C ILE A 48 -3.63 15.31 -6.41
N ASP A 49 -4.19 14.91 -7.55
CA ASP A 49 -3.92 13.63 -8.22
C ASP A 49 -4.27 12.39 -7.36
N LEU A 50 -5.29 12.52 -6.51
CA LEU A 50 -5.83 11.40 -5.74
C LEU A 50 -6.24 10.25 -6.69
N LEU A 51 -5.85 9.03 -6.35
CA LEU A 51 -6.23 7.86 -7.14
C LEU A 51 -7.75 7.67 -7.15
N ASP A 52 -8.34 7.51 -8.32
CA ASP A 52 -9.70 7.01 -8.48
C ASP A 52 -9.69 5.48 -8.61
N SER A 53 -10.02 4.78 -7.50
CA SER A 53 -10.03 3.32 -7.41
C SER A 53 -11.13 2.85 -6.46
N ASP A 54 -11.47 1.56 -6.47
CA ASP A 54 -12.45 1.01 -5.53
C ASP A 54 -12.04 1.26 -4.07
N ASP A 55 -10.76 1.08 -3.72
CA ASP A 55 -10.25 1.32 -2.36
C ASP A 55 -10.41 2.78 -1.92
N THR A 56 -10.12 3.75 -2.79
CA THR A 56 -10.22 5.19 -2.45
C THR A 56 -11.66 5.69 -2.47
N ARG A 57 -12.52 5.17 -3.35
CA ARG A 57 -13.98 5.44 -3.33
C ARG A 57 -14.62 4.92 -2.05
N VAL A 58 -14.23 3.71 -1.62
CA VAL A 58 -14.67 3.14 -0.33
C VAL A 58 -14.21 3.99 0.84
N MET A 59 -12.96 4.47 0.84
CA MET A 59 -12.46 5.38 1.87
C MET A 59 -13.25 6.69 1.89
N LEU A 60 -13.48 7.32 0.73
CA LEU A 60 -14.27 8.56 0.63
C LEU A 60 -15.69 8.40 1.17
N SER A 61 -16.41 7.38 0.70
CA SER A 61 -17.76 7.09 1.17
C SER A 61 -17.82 6.81 2.68
N THR A 62 -16.77 6.16 3.22
CA THR A 62 -16.65 5.94 4.66
C THR A 62 -16.45 7.26 5.42
N LEU A 63 -15.57 8.15 4.93
CA LEU A 63 -15.33 9.45 5.53
C LEU A 63 -16.58 10.35 5.48
N GLU A 64 -17.33 10.33 4.37
CA GLU A 64 -18.63 11.00 4.24
C GLU A 64 -19.64 10.48 5.27
N THR A 65 -19.72 9.15 5.45
CA THR A 65 -20.57 8.51 6.47
C THR A 65 -20.16 8.93 7.89
N LEU A 66 -18.87 9.19 8.12
CA LEU A 66 -18.35 9.72 9.38
C LEU A 66 -18.58 11.24 9.55
N GLY A 67 -19.18 11.90 8.56
CA GLY A 67 -19.51 13.32 8.55
C GLY A 67 -18.41 14.24 8.05
N ILE A 68 -17.38 13.71 7.39
CA ILE A 68 -16.33 14.50 6.75
C ILE A 68 -16.84 15.06 5.42
N ARG A 69 -16.56 16.34 5.16
CA ARG A 69 -16.87 16.96 3.88
C ARG A 69 -15.67 16.84 2.96
N ALA A 70 -15.88 16.21 1.81
CA ALA A 70 -14.91 16.08 0.74
C ALA A 70 -15.57 16.50 -0.58
N GLU A 71 -15.04 17.50 -1.26
CA GLU A 71 -15.62 18.05 -2.48
C GLU A 71 -14.58 18.20 -3.59
N ALA A 72 -15.00 17.97 -4.84
CA ALA A 72 -14.16 18.27 -5.98
C ALA A 72 -14.02 19.79 -6.13
N ALA A 73 -12.78 20.30 -6.09
CA ALA A 73 -12.48 21.73 -6.16
C ALA A 73 -11.83 22.14 -7.50
N GLY A 74 -11.59 21.19 -8.40
CA GLY A 74 -11.01 21.43 -9.72
C GLY A 74 -10.59 20.13 -10.42
N PRO A 75 -9.93 20.22 -11.59
CA PRO A 75 -9.37 19.06 -12.26
C PRO A 75 -8.37 18.34 -11.35
N ALA A 76 -8.65 17.07 -11.03
CA ALA A 76 -7.83 16.24 -10.16
C ALA A 76 -7.56 16.83 -8.75
N GLU A 77 -8.40 17.74 -8.26
CA GLU A 77 -8.31 18.32 -6.92
C GLU A 77 -9.54 17.94 -6.08
N LEU A 78 -9.27 17.34 -4.92
CA LEU A 78 -10.26 17.06 -3.88
C LEU A 78 -9.93 17.91 -2.64
N ARG A 79 -10.89 18.70 -2.18
CA ARG A 79 -10.79 19.48 -0.94
C ARG A 79 -11.47 18.72 0.20
N VAL A 80 -10.73 18.48 1.28
CA VAL A 80 -11.22 17.78 2.48
C VAL A 80 -11.18 18.72 3.69
N GLU A 81 -12.31 18.91 4.35
CA GLU A 81 -12.43 19.64 5.61
C GLU A 81 -12.14 18.69 6.78
N GLY A 82 -11.02 18.90 7.47
CA GLY A 82 -10.61 18.06 8.59
C GLY A 82 -11.41 18.32 9.87
N CYS A 83 -11.67 17.26 10.63
CA CYS A 83 -12.47 17.29 11.86
C CYS A 83 -11.65 17.57 13.13
N GLY A 84 -10.33 17.79 13.01
CA GLY A 84 -9.46 18.06 14.15
C GLY A 84 -9.36 16.92 15.16
N GLY A 85 -9.48 15.67 14.70
CA GLY A 85 -9.32 14.46 15.51
C GLY A 85 -10.59 14.00 16.22
N ARG A 86 -11.77 14.48 15.82
CA ARG A 86 -13.05 13.98 16.33
C ARG A 86 -14.09 13.92 15.23
N PHE A 87 -14.40 12.71 14.76
CA PHE A 87 -15.42 12.54 13.73
C PHE A 87 -16.78 13.07 14.19
N PRO A 88 -17.52 13.81 13.33
CA PRO A 88 -18.86 14.29 13.67
C PRO A 88 -19.84 13.16 13.99
N MET A 89 -19.81 12.06 13.23
CA MET A 89 -20.67 10.91 13.49
C MET A 89 -19.98 9.93 14.43
N GLN A 90 -20.57 9.77 15.61
CA GLN A 90 -20.07 8.88 16.67
C GLN A 90 -20.68 7.46 16.61
N ARG A 91 -21.53 7.20 15.61
CA ARG A 91 -22.13 5.89 15.35
C ARG A 91 -22.32 5.68 13.85
N ALA A 92 -21.82 4.58 13.31
CA ALA A 92 -22.01 4.25 11.89
C ALA A 92 -21.77 2.76 11.59
N GLU A 93 -22.39 2.28 10.51
CA GLU A 93 -22.02 1.00 9.87
C GLU A 93 -21.20 1.31 8.61
N LEU A 94 -20.01 0.72 8.51
CA LEU A 94 -19.00 1.04 7.53
C LEU A 94 -18.65 -0.21 6.72
N PHE A 95 -18.97 -0.17 5.43
CA PHE A 95 -18.61 -1.23 4.48
C PHE A 95 -17.34 -0.85 3.72
N LEU A 96 -16.27 -1.61 3.96
CA LEU A 96 -14.91 -1.30 3.50
C LEU A 96 -14.42 -2.21 2.36
N GLY A 97 -15.33 -2.95 1.73
CA GLY A 97 -15.01 -3.84 0.60
C GLY A 97 -13.88 -4.82 0.90
N ASN A 98 -12.89 -4.92 0.00
CA ASN A 98 -11.63 -5.63 0.25
C ASN A 98 -10.45 -4.67 0.49
N ALA A 99 -10.72 -3.41 0.90
CA ALA A 99 -9.71 -2.36 0.98
C ALA A 99 -8.92 -2.44 2.29
N GLY A 100 -7.84 -3.25 2.31
CA GLY A 100 -7.07 -3.44 3.54
C GLY A 100 -6.38 -2.18 4.04
N THR A 101 -5.90 -1.35 3.11
CA THR A 101 -5.28 -0.05 3.40
C THR A 101 -6.24 0.98 3.98
N ALA A 102 -7.55 0.78 3.87
CA ALA A 102 -8.56 1.60 4.54
C ALA A 102 -8.98 0.96 5.88
N PHE A 103 -9.25 -0.34 5.88
CA PHE A 103 -9.81 -1.05 7.03
C PHE A 103 -8.95 -0.95 8.30
N ARG A 104 -7.65 -1.27 8.21
CA ARG A 104 -6.78 -1.32 9.41
C ARG A 104 -6.59 0.06 10.03
N PRO A 105 -6.22 1.12 9.28
CA PRO A 105 -6.08 2.45 9.85
C PRO A 105 -7.39 2.98 10.45
N LEU A 106 -8.53 2.81 9.76
CA LEU A 106 -9.83 3.25 10.29
C LEU A 106 -10.20 2.50 11.58
N ALA A 107 -9.99 1.17 11.64
CA ALA A 107 -10.25 0.42 12.85
C ALA A 107 -9.44 0.95 14.05
N ALA A 108 -8.15 1.25 13.85
CA ALA A 108 -7.32 1.81 14.91
C ALA A 108 -7.75 3.22 15.33
N VAL A 109 -8.02 4.10 14.36
CA VAL A 109 -8.47 5.47 14.63
C VAL A 109 -9.79 5.49 15.38
N LEU A 110 -10.79 4.74 14.92
CA LEU A 110 -12.11 4.68 15.54
C LEU A 110 -12.05 4.06 16.95
N ALA A 111 -11.18 3.06 17.15
CA ALA A 111 -10.95 2.45 18.46
C ALA A 111 -10.29 3.42 19.45
N VAL A 112 -9.35 4.26 18.98
CA VAL A 112 -8.67 5.26 19.81
C VAL A 112 -9.58 6.44 20.14
N LEU A 113 -10.33 6.95 19.16
CA LEU A 113 -11.24 8.09 19.35
C LEU A 113 -12.51 7.73 20.13
N GLY A 114 -12.94 6.47 20.04
CA GLY A 114 -14.20 6.02 20.61
C GLY A 114 -15.42 6.37 19.76
N GLY A 115 -16.54 5.73 20.08
CA GLY A 115 -17.81 5.77 19.35
C GLY A 115 -18.41 4.36 19.22
N GLU A 116 -19.42 4.19 18.37
CA GLU A 116 -20.15 2.94 18.17
C GLU A 116 -20.17 2.58 16.68
N TYR A 117 -19.19 1.81 16.23
CA TYR A 117 -19.00 1.53 14.80
C TYR A 117 -19.06 0.04 14.49
N ARG A 118 -19.61 -0.31 13.33
CA ARG A 118 -19.50 -1.66 12.77
C ARG A 118 -18.70 -1.60 11.49
N LEU A 119 -17.61 -2.35 11.40
CA LEU A 119 -16.74 -2.39 10.22
C LEU A 119 -16.85 -3.77 9.58
N ALA A 120 -17.25 -3.82 8.31
CA ALA A 120 -17.39 -5.06 7.55
C ALA A 120 -16.81 -4.90 6.13
N GLY A 121 -16.70 -6.00 5.41
CA GLY A 121 -16.25 -6.01 4.02
C GLY A 121 -16.86 -7.16 3.23
N VAL A 122 -16.27 -7.45 2.07
CA VAL A 122 -16.62 -8.65 1.31
C VAL A 122 -16.15 -9.92 2.05
N PRO A 123 -16.65 -11.13 1.72
CA PRO A 123 -16.25 -12.37 2.41
C PRO A 123 -14.73 -12.54 2.53
N ARG A 124 -13.98 -12.21 1.47
CA ARG A 124 -12.51 -12.27 1.50
C ARG A 124 -11.88 -11.35 2.56
N MET A 125 -12.47 -10.20 2.88
CA MET A 125 -11.98 -9.34 3.96
C MET A 125 -12.07 -10.04 5.33
N HIS A 126 -13.07 -10.90 5.52
CA HIS A 126 -13.28 -11.67 6.76
C HIS A 126 -12.29 -12.84 6.92
N GLU A 127 -11.42 -13.05 5.94
CA GLU A 127 -10.31 -14.02 5.98
C GLU A 127 -8.95 -13.34 6.13
N ARG A 128 -8.90 -11.99 6.10
CA ARG A 128 -7.64 -11.26 6.21
C ARG A 128 -7.33 -10.91 7.66
N PRO A 129 -6.10 -11.16 8.14
CA PRO A 129 -5.75 -11.00 9.54
C PRO A 129 -5.86 -9.53 9.98
N ILE A 130 -6.33 -9.35 11.22
CA ILE A 130 -6.33 -8.09 11.97
C ILE A 130 -6.07 -8.29 13.47
N GLY A 131 -5.98 -9.55 13.93
CA GLY A 131 -5.76 -9.95 15.33
C GLY A 131 -4.73 -9.13 16.08
N ASP A 132 -3.49 -9.09 15.61
CA ASP A 132 -2.40 -8.39 16.29
C ASP A 132 -2.67 -6.89 16.50
N LEU A 133 -3.39 -6.25 15.58
CA LEU A 133 -3.80 -4.85 15.72
C LEU A 133 -4.86 -4.69 16.80
N VAL A 134 -5.88 -5.55 16.80
CA VAL A 134 -6.96 -5.53 17.80
C VAL A 134 -6.38 -5.81 19.19
N ASP A 135 -5.50 -6.80 19.33
CA ASP A 135 -4.86 -7.12 20.60
C ASP A 135 -4.04 -5.95 21.14
N ALA A 136 -3.31 -5.25 20.27
CA ALA A 136 -2.55 -4.06 20.63
C ALA A 136 -3.46 -2.91 21.12
N LEU A 137 -4.61 -2.70 20.47
CA LEU A 137 -5.59 -1.68 20.84
C LEU A 137 -6.35 -2.03 22.13
N VAL A 138 -6.76 -3.29 22.29
CA VAL A 138 -7.45 -3.77 23.50
C VAL A 138 -6.54 -3.67 24.72
N ARG A 139 -5.25 -3.97 24.58
CA ARG A 139 -4.25 -3.81 25.66
C ARG A 139 -4.15 -2.39 26.19
N ILE A 140 -4.42 -1.38 25.36
CA ILE A 140 -4.48 0.02 25.81
C ILE A 140 -5.89 0.48 26.17
N GLY A 141 -6.88 -0.41 26.29
CA GLY A 141 -8.21 -0.07 26.78
C GLY A 141 -9.24 0.26 25.69
N ALA A 142 -8.93 0.01 24.41
CA ALA A 142 -9.96 0.02 23.37
C ALA A 142 -10.96 -1.13 23.58
N ARG A 143 -12.22 -0.93 23.18
CA ARG A 143 -13.26 -1.96 23.24
C ARG A 143 -13.65 -2.36 21.82
N ILE A 144 -13.30 -3.58 21.44
CA ILE A 144 -13.48 -4.11 20.08
C ILE A 144 -13.96 -5.55 20.19
N ASP A 145 -15.10 -5.85 19.59
CA ASP A 145 -15.65 -7.20 19.48
C ASP A 145 -15.49 -7.74 18.07
N TYR A 146 -15.13 -9.02 17.96
CA TYR A 146 -15.23 -9.75 16.69
C TYR A 146 -16.68 -10.17 16.47
N LEU A 147 -17.25 -9.78 15.34
CA LEU A 147 -18.62 -10.15 14.95
C LEU A 147 -18.67 -11.48 14.17
N GLY A 148 -17.52 -12.10 13.93
CA GLY A 148 -17.36 -13.37 13.24
C GLY A 148 -16.22 -14.19 13.86
N LYS A 149 -15.25 -14.59 13.05
CA LYS A 149 -14.09 -15.37 13.52
C LYS A 149 -13.10 -14.49 14.29
N PRO A 150 -12.69 -14.85 15.53
CA PRO A 150 -11.64 -14.13 16.24
C PRO A 150 -10.36 -13.97 15.41
N GLY A 151 -9.78 -12.78 15.44
CA GLY A 151 -8.59 -12.41 14.67
C GLY A 151 -8.87 -11.85 13.27
N PHE A 152 -10.14 -11.83 12.83
CA PHE A 152 -10.55 -11.41 11.49
C PHE A 152 -11.79 -10.49 11.52
N PRO A 153 -11.96 -9.57 10.55
CA PRO A 153 -13.22 -8.83 10.38
C PRO A 153 -14.43 -9.78 10.21
N PRO A 154 -15.67 -9.32 10.45
CA PRO A 154 -16.09 -7.96 10.82
C PRO A 154 -15.86 -7.61 12.29
N LEU A 155 -15.77 -6.31 12.59
CA LEU A 155 -15.54 -5.76 13.94
C LEU A 155 -16.70 -4.87 14.40
N ALA A 156 -17.02 -4.91 15.69
CA ALA A 156 -17.74 -3.85 16.38
C ALA A 156 -16.77 -3.08 17.28
N ILE A 157 -16.76 -1.75 17.15
CA ILE A 157 -15.95 -0.84 17.96
C ILE A 157 -16.88 -0.09 18.88
N HIS A 158 -16.53 -0.05 20.16
CA HIS A 158 -17.28 0.63 21.20
C HIS A 158 -16.43 1.73 21.83
N SER A 159 -17.10 2.65 22.53
CA SER A 159 -16.40 3.74 23.24
C SER A 159 -15.50 3.14 24.33
N GLY A 160 -14.19 3.13 24.14
CA GLY A 160 -13.22 2.67 25.15
C GLY A 160 -12.69 3.80 26.02
N ARG A 161 -11.89 3.46 27.03
CA ARG A 161 -11.06 4.44 27.75
C ARG A 161 -9.61 4.07 27.54
N ILE A 162 -8.92 4.82 26.69
CA ILE A 162 -7.51 4.54 26.41
C ILE A 162 -6.65 4.86 27.63
N ILE A 163 -5.83 3.89 28.02
CA ILE A 163 -4.90 3.97 29.14
C ILE A 163 -3.59 4.55 28.63
N ALA A 164 -3.28 5.77 29.08
CA ALA A 164 -2.04 6.47 28.74
C ALA A 164 -0.81 5.84 29.41
N GLY A 165 0.35 6.01 28.79
CA GLY A 165 1.66 5.83 29.45
C GLY A 165 2.30 4.45 29.36
N GLN A 166 1.59 3.42 28.86
CA GLN A 166 2.20 2.11 28.58
C GLN A 166 2.60 2.00 27.10
N PRO A 167 3.76 1.41 26.76
CA PRO A 167 4.10 1.11 25.37
C PRO A 167 3.12 0.14 24.73
N VAL A 168 2.70 0.43 23.50
CA VAL A 168 1.91 -0.47 22.67
C VAL A 168 2.85 -1.42 21.96
N SER A 169 2.60 -2.73 21.98
CA SER A 169 3.43 -3.71 21.28
C SER A 169 2.68 -4.38 20.13
N VAL A 170 3.30 -4.42 18.96
CA VAL A 170 2.76 -5.05 17.74
C VAL A 170 3.81 -5.93 17.08
N ARG A 171 3.39 -7.01 16.43
CA ARG A 171 4.28 -7.87 15.65
C ARG A 171 4.73 -7.19 14.36
N GLY A 172 6.03 -7.26 14.05
CA GLY A 172 6.62 -6.71 12.82
C GLY A 172 6.56 -7.65 11.62
N ASP A 173 6.41 -8.94 11.86
CA ASP A 173 6.59 -10.01 10.87
C ASP A 173 5.29 -10.44 10.17
N VAL A 174 4.13 -9.92 10.61
CA VAL A 174 2.82 -10.27 10.04
C VAL A 174 2.36 -9.27 8.99
N SER A 175 2.26 -7.98 9.35
CA SER A 175 1.86 -6.93 8.41
C SER A 175 2.29 -5.54 8.88
N SER A 176 2.97 -4.79 8.00
CA SER A 176 3.31 -3.38 8.24
C SER A 176 2.06 -2.49 8.43
N GLN A 177 0.89 -2.92 7.94
CA GLN A 177 -0.35 -2.18 8.09
C GLN A 177 -0.79 -2.02 9.55
N PHE A 178 -0.44 -2.96 10.43
CA PHE A 178 -0.80 -2.88 11.85
C PHE A 178 0.00 -1.78 12.56
N LEU A 179 1.31 -1.76 12.34
CA LEU A 179 2.18 -0.69 12.83
C LEU A 179 1.75 0.68 12.25
N THR A 180 1.53 0.76 10.93
CA THR A 180 1.00 1.98 10.29
C THR A 180 -0.30 2.45 10.94
N ALA A 181 -1.26 1.54 11.18
CA ALA A 181 -2.54 1.89 11.77
C ALA A 181 -2.38 2.47 13.19
N LEU A 182 -1.52 1.87 14.01
CA LEU A 182 -1.19 2.41 15.34
C LEU A 182 -0.53 3.78 15.24
N LEU A 183 0.48 3.95 14.38
CA LEU A 183 1.18 5.22 14.20
C LEU A 183 0.24 6.35 13.75
N LEU A 184 -0.75 6.05 12.90
CA LEU A 184 -1.75 7.03 12.46
C LEU A 184 -2.77 7.38 13.56
N ALA A 185 -3.11 6.44 14.45
CA ALA A 185 -4.15 6.63 15.45
C ALA A 185 -3.62 7.29 16.74
N LEU A 186 -2.43 6.92 17.19
CA LEU A 186 -1.91 7.33 18.50
C LEU A 186 -1.69 8.83 18.72
N PRO A 187 -1.32 9.67 17.71
CA PRO A 187 -1.24 11.12 17.90
C PRO A 187 -2.56 11.74 18.37
N LEU A 188 -3.70 11.14 18.00
CA LEU A 188 -5.04 11.63 18.35
C LEU A 188 -5.33 11.57 19.85
N LEU A 189 -4.53 10.83 20.62
CA LEU A 189 -4.61 10.84 22.08
C LEU A 189 -4.17 12.16 22.69
N GLY A 190 -3.37 12.97 21.97
CA GLY A 190 -2.80 14.19 22.51
C GLY A 190 -1.82 13.94 23.67
N MET A 191 -1.18 12.77 23.70
CA MET A 191 -0.25 12.34 24.74
C MET A 191 0.96 11.63 24.10
N PRO A 192 2.17 11.68 24.70
CA PRO A 192 3.30 10.91 24.22
C PRO A 192 3.01 9.41 24.34
N THR A 193 3.25 8.65 23.27
CA THR A 193 3.10 7.19 23.28
C THR A 193 4.27 6.52 22.60
N GLN A 194 4.47 5.24 22.91
CA GLN A 194 5.54 4.44 22.34
C GLN A 194 4.96 3.19 21.69
N VAL A 195 5.47 2.83 20.52
CA VAL A 195 5.14 1.58 19.85
C VAL A 195 6.40 0.72 19.77
N HIS A 196 6.36 -0.47 20.32
CA HIS A 196 7.41 -1.49 20.24
C HIS A 196 7.05 -2.52 19.17
N VAL A 197 8.00 -2.80 18.28
CA VAL A 197 7.87 -3.82 17.25
C VAL A 197 8.52 -5.09 17.74
N GLN A 198 7.74 -6.17 17.79
CA GLN A 198 8.21 -7.50 18.14
C GLN A 198 8.70 -8.22 16.89
N GLY A 199 9.90 -8.80 16.95
CA GLY A 199 10.53 -9.49 15.82
C GLY A 199 11.03 -8.55 14.73
N GLU A 200 11.27 -9.09 13.54
CA GLU A 200 11.72 -8.30 12.39
C GLU A 200 10.54 -7.59 11.71
N LEU A 201 10.69 -6.29 11.47
CA LEU A 201 9.69 -5.52 10.71
C LEU A 201 9.79 -5.82 9.22
N THR A 202 8.72 -6.38 8.67
CA THR A 202 8.55 -6.59 7.24
C THR A 202 7.99 -5.34 6.56
N SER A 203 8.25 -5.18 5.25
CA SER A 203 7.62 -4.13 4.44
C SER A 203 7.87 -2.70 4.99
N LYS A 204 9.08 -2.47 5.53
CA LYS A 204 9.57 -1.20 6.09
C LYS A 204 9.20 0.03 5.25
N PRO A 205 9.28 0.00 3.90
CA PRO A 205 8.97 1.20 3.11
C PRO A 205 7.53 1.71 3.22
N TYR A 206 6.55 0.87 3.52
CA TYR A 206 5.18 1.36 3.77
C TYR A 206 5.04 2.09 5.10
N VAL A 207 5.89 1.77 6.06
CA VAL A 207 6.02 2.52 7.31
C VAL A 207 6.69 3.86 7.03
N GLU A 208 7.72 3.90 6.17
CA GLU A 208 8.36 5.15 5.74
C GLU A 208 7.40 6.11 5.06
N ILE A 209 6.56 5.62 4.13
CA ILE A 209 5.46 6.42 3.54
C ILE A 209 4.59 7.03 4.64
N THR A 210 4.27 6.23 5.66
CA THR A 210 3.42 6.68 6.77
C THR A 210 4.10 7.79 7.56
N LEU A 211 5.37 7.60 7.96
CA LEU A 211 6.14 8.60 8.71
C LEU A 211 6.32 9.91 7.92
N ASN A 212 6.63 9.82 6.62
CA ASN A 212 6.79 10.99 5.77
C ASN A 212 5.48 11.79 5.67
N LEU A 213 4.36 11.11 5.44
CA LEU A 213 3.05 11.77 5.37
C LEU A 213 2.66 12.36 6.72
N MET A 214 2.87 11.64 7.83
CA MET A 214 2.60 12.19 9.17
C MET A 214 3.37 13.49 9.43
N SER A 215 4.65 13.54 9.05
CA SER A 215 5.48 14.75 9.16
C SER A 215 4.91 15.91 8.35
N ARG A 216 4.42 15.66 7.13
CA ARG A 216 3.73 16.70 6.31
C ARG A 216 2.45 17.23 6.98
N PHE A 217 1.80 16.44 7.83
CA PHE A 217 0.65 16.85 8.65
C PHE A 217 1.05 17.31 10.07
N GLY A 218 2.33 17.64 10.30
CA GLY A 218 2.83 18.22 11.55
C GLY A 218 3.07 17.24 12.69
N VAL A 219 3.17 15.94 12.41
CA VAL A 219 3.48 14.90 13.40
C VAL A 219 4.80 14.20 13.06
N ASP A 220 5.86 14.58 13.74
CA ASP A 220 7.18 13.95 13.59
C ASP A 220 7.37 12.82 14.61
N VAL A 221 7.29 11.58 14.12
CA VAL A 221 7.56 10.38 14.93
C VAL A 221 9.05 10.08 14.90
N SER A 222 9.69 10.04 16.06
CA SER A 222 11.07 9.57 16.18
C SER A 222 11.10 8.06 16.34
N ARG A 223 12.23 7.44 15.99
CA ARG A 223 12.41 5.99 16.07
C ARG A 223 13.82 5.60 16.48
N ASP A 224 13.92 4.48 17.17
CA ASP A 224 15.17 3.75 17.40
C ASP A 224 15.16 2.53 16.47
N GLY A 225 15.92 2.62 15.39
CA GLY A 225 15.89 1.65 14.30
C GLY A 225 14.47 1.36 13.80
N TRP A 226 14.11 0.08 13.79
CA TRP A 226 12.78 -0.41 13.41
C TRP A 226 12.05 -1.11 14.57
N SER A 227 12.65 -1.13 15.76
CA SER A 227 12.14 -1.84 16.94
C SER A 227 11.28 -0.94 17.83
N ARG A 228 11.45 0.38 17.77
CA ARG A 228 10.73 1.32 18.64
C ARG A 228 10.44 2.65 17.96
N PHE A 229 9.21 3.12 18.14
CA PHE A 229 8.71 4.41 17.65
C PHE A 229 8.17 5.23 18.81
N VAL A 230 8.48 6.53 18.84
CA VAL A 230 8.01 7.48 19.84
C VAL A 230 7.13 8.50 19.14
N VAL A 231 5.84 8.45 19.46
CA VAL A 231 4.82 9.35 18.93
C VAL A 231 4.71 10.55 19.87
N PRO A 232 4.88 11.78 19.37
CA PRO A 232 4.83 12.98 20.22
C PRO A 232 3.41 13.33 20.66
N SER A 233 3.32 14.15 21.70
CA SER A 233 2.06 14.76 22.16
C SER A 233 1.66 15.91 21.23
N THR A 234 1.07 15.60 20.08
CA THR A 234 0.63 16.60 19.11
C THR A 234 -0.59 16.13 18.32
N HIS A 235 -1.20 17.03 17.56
CA HIS A 235 -2.34 16.72 16.70
C HIS A 235 -2.01 17.07 15.25
N TYR A 236 -2.66 16.39 14.31
CA TYR A 236 -2.50 16.68 12.89
C TYR A 236 -2.99 18.10 12.54
N ALA A 237 -2.21 18.78 11.70
CA ALA A 237 -2.54 20.06 11.09
C ALA A 237 -2.56 19.91 9.56
N ALA A 238 -3.54 20.53 8.91
CA ALA A 238 -3.66 20.44 7.47
C ALA A 238 -2.48 21.17 6.80
N PRO A 239 -1.81 20.57 5.80
CA PRO A 239 -0.71 21.20 5.08
C PRO A 239 -1.16 22.28 4.08
N GLY A 240 -2.47 22.55 4.00
CA GLY A 240 -3.09 23.37 2.95
C GLY A 240 -3.19 22.62 1.62
N ARG A 241 -2.07 22.17 1.06
CA ARG A 241 -2.03 21.42 -0.21
C ARG A 241 -1.07 20.24 -0.15
N ILE A 242 -1.46 19.12 -0.75
CA ILE A 242 -0.61 17.93 -0.88
C ILE A 242 -0.82 17.24 -2.23
N ASN A 243 0.26 16.83 -2.87
CA ASN A 243 0.23 16.08 -4.13
C ASN A 243 0.44 14.59 -3.86
N VAL A 244 -0.36 13.76 -4.50
CA VAL A 244 -0.22 12.31 -4.48
C VAL A 244 0.72 11.90 -5.62
N GLU A 245 1.84 11.25 -5.28
CA GLU A 245 2.77 10.69 -6.28
C GLU A 245 2.09 9.58 -7.08
N GLY A 246 2.53 9.35 -8.31
CA GLY A 246 2.14 8.21 -9.13
C GLY A 246 2.50 6.88 -8.48
N ASP A 247 1.72 5.83 -8.71
CA ASP A 247 1.89 4.54 -8.01
C ASP A 247 3.17 3.79 -8.42
N ALA A 248 4.16 3.72 -7.53
CA ALA A 248 5.44 3.07 -7.82
C ALA A 248 5.30 1.57 -8.11
N SER A 249 4.36 0.88 -7.46
CA SER A 249 4.04 -0.52 -7.77
C SER A 249 3.44 -0.66 -9.17
N ALA A 250 2.56 0.24 -9.60
CA ALA A 250 2.02 0.25 -10.97
C ALA A 250 3.08 0.63 -12.02
N ALA A 251 4.07 1.45 -11.66
CA ALA A 251 5.21 1.76 -12.52
C ALA A 251 5.92 0.50 -12.99
N SER A 252 6.05 -0.50 -12.11
CA SER A 252 6.74 -1.75 -12.41
C SER A 252 6.22 -2.42 -13.67
N TYR A 253 4.91 -2.41 -13.93
CA TYR A 253 4.30 -3.04 -15.09
C TYR A 253 4.80 -2.45 -16.41
N PHE A 254 4.83 -1.12 -16.48
CA PHE A 254 5.22 -0.39 -17.69
C PHE A 254 6.74 -0.41 -17.90
N LEU A 255 7.51 -0.32 -16.81
CA LEU A 255 8.96 -0.47 -16.89
C LEU A 255 9.34 -1.89 -17.35
N ALA A 256 8.69 -2.93 -16.82
CA ALA A 256 8.86 -4.30 -17.28
C ALA A 256 8.48 -4.48 -18.75
N ALA A 257 7.39 -3.87 -19.21
CA ALA A 257 7.00 -3.90 -20.62
C ALA A 257 8.07 -3.25 -21.52
N GLY A 258 8.66 -2.12 -21.10
CA GLY A 258 9.78 -1.49 -21.80
C GLY A 258 11.01 -2.38 -21.86
N THR A 259 11.37 -3.01 -20.73
CA THR A 259 12.47 -3.96 -20.65
C THR A 259 12.27 -5.18 -21.55
N ILE A 260 11.10 -5.83 -21.49
CA ILE A 260 10.77 -7.00 -22.33
C ILE A 260 10.78 -6.62 -23.81
N SER A 261 10.13 -5.51 -24.17
CA SER A 261 10.09 -5.06 -25.56
C SER A 261 11.47 -4.68 -26.09
N GLY A 262 12.35 -4.15 -25.24
CA GLY A 262 13.73 -3.80 -25.58
C GLY A 262 14.60 -4.99 -25.98
N LEU A 263 14.26 -6.23 -25.58
CA LEU A 263 14.96 -7.46 -26.01
C LEU A 263 14.91 -7.64 -27.53
N GLN A 264 13.85 -7.13 -28.18
CA GLN A 264 13.64 -7.23 -29.63
C GLN A 264 13.75 -5.87 -30.34
N GLY A 265 14.40 -4.88 -29.71
CA GLY A 265 14.59 -3.54 -30.30
C GLY A 265 13.40 -2.59 -30.17
N GLY A 266 12.40 -2.93 -29.34
CA GLY A 266 11.40 -1.98 -28.88
C GLY A 266 11.91 -1.09 -27.74
N GLY A 267 11.00 -0.61 -26.88
CA GLY A 267 11.34 0.36 -25.83
C GLY A 267 11.85 1.70 -26.38
N PRO A 268 12.34 2.58 -25.50
CA PRO A 268 12.12 2.53 -24.05
C PRO A 268 10.67 2.86 -23.69
N VAL A 269 10.24 2.47 -22.49
CA VAL A 269 8.99 2.94 -21.90
C VAL A 269 9.32 3.85 -20.72
N ARG A 270 8.82 5.08 -20.77
CA ARG A 270 8.91 6.09 -19.71
C ARG A 270 7.63 6.15 -18.91
N VAL A 271 7.78 6.24 -17.61
CA VAL A 271 6.71 6.36 -16.63
C VAL A 271 6.86 7.70 -15.92
N GLU A 272 5.84 8.54 -15.97
CA GLU A 272 5.77 9.83 -15.28
C GLU A 272 4.92 9.76 -14.00
N GLY A 273 5.25 10.61 -13.03
CA GLY A 273 4.57 10.70 -11.73
C GLY A 273 5.32 10.01 -10.59
N VAL A 274 6.40 9.31 -10.90
CA VAL A 274 7.28 8.66 -9.94
C VAL A 274 8.72 8.78 -10.43
N GLY A 275 9.67 9.06 -9.53
CA GLY A 275 11.07 9.26 -9.88
C GLY A 275 11.98 9.14 -8.66
N ARG A 276 13.18 9.69 -8.76
CA ARG A 276 14.25 9.54 -7.75
C ARG A 276 13.91 10.09 -6.36
N THR A 277 12.97 11.03 -6.27
CA THR A 277 12.58 11.68 -5.00
C THR A 277 11.33 11.07 -4.37
N SER A 278 10.80 9.98 -4.94
CA SER A 278 9.60 9.32 -4.44
C SER A 278 9.81 8.77 -3.02
N ILE A 279 8.77 8.90 -2.20
CA ILE A 279 8.75 8.31 -0.85
C ILE A 279 8.39 6.82 -0.86
N GLN A 280 8.10 6.25 -2.03
CA GLN A 280 7.62 4.88 -2.17
C GLN A 280 8.79 3.90 -2.35
N GLY A 281 8.84 2.87 -1.50
CA GLY A 281 9.88 1.83 -1.59
C GLY A 281 9.90 1.07 -2.90
N ASP A 282 8.74 0.91 -3.53
CA ASP A 282 8.58 0.15 -4.78
C ASP A 282 9.36 0.76 -5.96
N VAL A 283 9.85 2.00 -5.85
CA VAL A 283 10.83 2.56 -6.81
C VAL A 283 12.09 1.70 -6.90
N ARG A 284 12.47 0.99 -5.83
CA ARG A 284 13.60 0.04 -5.82
C ARG A 284 13.40 -1.17 -6.74
N PHE A 285 12.24 -1.33 -7.35
CA PHE A 285 12.05 -2.28 -8.46
C PHE A 285 13.06 -2.06 -9.59
N VAL A 286 13.52 -0.81 -9.81
CA VAL A 286 14.57 -0.49 -10.79
C VAL A 286 15.87 -1.25 -10.52
N GLU A 287 16.26 -1.42 -9.26
CA GLU A 287 17.46 -2.17 -8.88
C GLU A 287 17.36 -3.63 -9.34
N MET A 288 16.15 -4.20 -9.33
CA MET A 288 15.92 -5.56 -9.79
C MET A 288 15.95 -5.65 -11.32
N LEU A 289 15.40 -4.65 -12.02
CA LEU A 289 15.51 -4.57 -13.49
C LEU A 289 16.96 -4.50 -13.94
N GLU A 290 17.77 -3.64 -13.32
CA GLU A 290 19.21 -3.51 -13.63
C GLU A 290 19.95 -4.83 -13.37
N ARG A 291 19.66 -5.52 -12.26
CA ARG A 291 20.21 -6.86 -11.98
C ARG A 291 19.81 -7.91 -13.03
N MET A 292 18.64 -7.77 -13.64
CA MET A 292 18.17 -8.61 -14.75
C MET A 292 18.75 -8.19 -16.12
N GLY A 293 19.53 -7.11 -16.18
CA GLY A 293 20.19 -6.62 -17.40
C GLY A 293 19.42 -5.53 -18.14
N ALA A 294 18.49 -4.84 -17.49
CA ALA A 294 17.86 -3.64 -18.03
C ALA A 294 18.82 -2.44 -18.01
N ASP A 295 18.58 -1.49 -18.91
CA ASP A 295 19.12 -0.14 -18.84
C ASP A 295 17.99 0.79 -18.34
N VAL A 296 18.26 1.50 -17.25
CA VAL A 296 17.26 2.32 -16.55
C VAL A 296 17.80 3.74 -16.40
N SER A 297 17.00 4.72 -16.77
CA SER A 297 17.25 6.13 -16.51
C SER A 297 16.11 6.72 -15.67
N ALA A 298 16.40 7.72 -14.85
CA ALA A 298 15.40 8.33 -13.99
C ALA A 298 15.72 9.81 -13.77
N GLY A 299 14.65 10.62 -13.72
CA GLY A 299 14.67 12.01 -13.28
C GLY A 299 13.97 12.18 -11.94
N GLU A 300 13.64 13.42 -11.59
CA GLU A 300 12.92 13.73 -10.34
C GLU A 300 11.52 13.10 -10.30
N ASN A 301 10.78 13.14 -11.41
CA ASN A 301 9.38 12.70 -11.49
C ASN A 301 9.11 11.74 -12.65
N TRP A 302 10.14 11.05 -13.15
CA TRP A 302 9.99 10.01 -14.17
C TRP A 302 11.05 8.92 -14.04
N ILE A 303 10.72 7.72 -14.50
CA ILE A 303 11.61 6.57 -14.65
C ILE A 303 11.40 5.98 -16.04
N GLU A 304 12.45 5.56 -16.71
CA GLU A 304 12.41 4.97 -18.05
C GLU A 304 13.27 3.70 -18.08
N ALA A 305 12.75 2.64 -18.71
CA ALA A 305 13.45 1.36 -18.79
C ALA A 305 13.40 0.75 -20.21
N THR A 306 14.49 0.07 -20.56
CA THR A 306 14.62 -0.79 -21.75
C THR A 306 15.56 -1.96 -21.44
N ALA A 307 15.70 -2.92 -22.34
CA ALA A 307 16.74 -3.95 -22.22
C ALA A 307 18.12 -3.34 -22.49
N GLY A 308 19.08 -3.62 -21.61
CA GLY A 308 20.47 -3.21 -21.78
C GLY A 308 21.17 -3.98 -22.91
N PRO A 309 22.39 -3.57 -23.29
CA PRO A 309 23.10 -4.11 -24.45
C PRO A 309 23.32 -5.63 -24.41
N GLU A 310 23.71 -6.16 -23.24
CA GLU A 310 23.94 -7.61 -23.07
C GLU A 310 22.63 -8.40 -23.21
N ALA A 311 21.57 -7.95 -22.54
CA ALA A 311 20.26 -8.61 -22.61
C ALA A 311 19.69 -8.59 -24.03
N ARG A 312 19.87 -7.47 -24.76
CA ARG A 312 19.47 -7.35 -26.16
C ARG A 312 20.27 -8.29 -27.07
N ALA A 313 21.59 -8.37 -26.87
CA ALA A 313 22.45 -9.26 -27.67
C ALA A 313 22.07 -10.74 -27.48
N LYS A 314 21.68 -11.14 -26.27
CA LYS A 314 21.23 -12.51 -25.96
C LYS A 314 19.75 -12.76 -26.28
N GLY A 315 18.96 -11.70 -26.47
CA GLY A 315 17.50 -11.76 -26.57
C GLY A 315 16.82 -12.26 -25.29
N ARG A 316 17.51 -12.24 -24.15
CA ARG A 316 17.04 -12.76 -22.85
C ARG A 316 17.58 -11.91 -21.69
N LEU A 317 16.79 -11.84 -20.62
CA LEU A 317 17.19 -11.23 -19.34
C LEU A 317 18.03 -12.21 -18.51
N ARG A 318 18.67 -11.71 -17.45
CA ARG A 318 19.37 -12.54 -16.46
C ARG A 318 18.41 -13.00 -15.38
N ALA A 319 18.42 -14.28 -15.03
CA ALA A 319 17.68 -14.78 -13.88
C ALA A 319 18.22 -14.18 -12.57
N ILE A 320 17.33 -13.99 -11.59
CA ILE A 320 17.69 -13.39 -10.29
C ILE A 320 17.33 -14.29 -9.13
N ASP A 321 18.14 -14.24 -8.08
CA ASP A 321 17.77 -14.69 -6.75
C ASP A 321 17.73 -13.46 -5.83
N ALA A 322 16.54 -13.07 -5.36
CA ALA A 322 16.31 -11.79 -4.69
C ALA A 322 15.41 -11.90 -3.46
N ASP A 323 15.82 -11.22 -2.39
CA ASP A 323 14.94 -10.82 -1.29
C ASP A 323 14.08 -9.64 -1.74
N LEU A 324 12.76 -9.77 -1.60
CA LEU A 324 11.79 -8.79 -2.08
C LEU A 324 10.92 -8.21 -0.96
N ASN A 325 11.37 -8.31 0.29
CA ASN A 325 10.63 -7.81 1.45
C ASN A 325 10.37 -6.30 1.38
N HIS A 326 11.23 -5.55 0.68
CA HIS A 326 11.13 -4.11 0.51
C HIS A 326 10.19 -3.66 -0.62
N ILE A 327 9.91 -4.53 -1.59
CA ILE A 327 9.08 -4.21 -2.76
C ILE A 327 8.01 -5.28 -3.02
N PRO A 328 7.29 -5.75 -1.97
CA PRO A 328 6.48 -6.94 -2.08
C PRO A 328 5.30 -6.77 -3.05
N ASP A 329 4.80 -5.57 -3.32
CA ASP A 329 3.74 -5.39 -4.32
C ASP A 329 4.29 -5.37 -5.75
N ALA A 330 5.36 -4.60 -6.03
CA ALA A 330 6.04 -4.62 -7.33
C ALA A 330 6.68 -5.98 -7.69
N ALA A 331 7.02 -6.81 -6.69
CA ALA A 331 7.66 -8.11 -6.89
C ALA A 331 6.86 -9.10 -7.75
N MET A 332 5.52 -8.97 -7.85
CA MET A 332 4.72 -9.81 -8.75
C MET A 332 5.14 -9.63 -10.22
N THR A 333 5.55 -8.43 -10.59
CA THR A 333 6.02 -8.11 -11.94
C THR A 333 7.33 -8.81 -12.28
N LEU A 334 8.19 -9.09 -11.28
CA LEU A 334 9.40 -9.89 -11.48
C LEU A 334 9.06 -11.33 -11.87
N GLY A 335 7.92 -11.86 -11.41
CA GLY A 335 7.46 -13.18 -11.82
C GLY A 335 7.15 -13.27 -13.32
N ILE A 336 6.66 -12.18 -13.91
CA ILE A 336 6.44 -12.09 -15.36
C ILE A 336 7.77 -11.92 -16.10
N LEU A 337 8.67 -11.09 -15.60
CA LEU A 337 10.00 -10.90 -16.19
C LEU A 337 10.84 -12.19 -16.18
N ALA A 338 10.64 -13.06 -15.19
CA ALA A 338 11.31 -14.36 -15.11
C ALA A 338 11.05 -15.25 -16.34
N LEU A 339 9.89 -15.12 -17.00
CA LEU A 339 9.58 -15.85 -18.25
C LEU A 339 10.51 -15.48 -19.41
N PHE A 340 11.16 -14.31 -19.32
CA PHE A 340 12.08 -13.79 -20.33
C PHE A 340 13.54 -13.90 -19.88
N ALA A 341 13.79 -14.52 -18.73
CA ALA A 341 15.12 -14.70 -18.18
C ALA A 341 15.77 -16.01 -18.65
N ASP A 342 17.10 -16.02 -18.69
CA ASP A 342 17.89 -17.23 -18.87
C ASP A 342 18.23 -17.84 -17.50
N GLY A 343 17.68 -19.02 -17.22
CA GLY A 343 17.81 -19.73 -15.94
C GLY A 343 16.61 -19.57 -15.00
N THR A 344 16.76 -20.04 -13.76
CA THR A 344 15.69 -20.02 -12.74
C THR A 344 15.76 -18.76 -11.89
N SER A 345 14.67 -17.99 -11.86
CA SER A 345 14.53 -16.86 -10.93
C SER A 345 13.88 -17.30 -9.62
N THR A 346 14.43 -16.87 -8.48
CA THR A 346 13.90 -17.14 -7.14
C THR A 346 13.52 -15.82 -6.45
N LEU A 347 12.24 -15.67 -6.18
CA LEU A 347 11.66 -14.55 -5.45
C LEU A 347 11.50 -14.95 -3.97
N ARG A 348 12.26 -14.38 -3.04
CA ARG A 348 12.29 -14.73 -1.60
C ARG A 348 11.64 -13.67 -0.71
N ASN A 349 11.33 -14.05 0.53
CA ASN A 349 10.82 -13.18 1.59
C ASN A 349 9.49 -12.49 1.24
N ILE A 350 8.63 -13.22 0.53
CA ILE A 350 7.29 -12.78 0.09
C ILE A 350 6.14 -13.48 0.82
N ALA A 351 6.37 -14.04 2.02
CA ALA A 351 5.33 -14.71 2.82
C ALA A 351 4.02 -13.93 2.95
N SER A 352 4.11 -12.59 3.04
CA SER A 352 2.94 -11.70 3.12
C SER A 352 1.95 -11.89 1.97
N TRP A 353 2.38 -12.37 0.80
CA TRP A 353 1.54 -12.61 -0.38
C TRP A 353 0.39 -13.59 -0.13
N ARG A 354 0.55 -14.53 0.81
CA ARG A 354 -0.47 -15.55 1.10
C ARG A 354 -1.74 -14.98 1.74
N VAL A 355 -1.58 -13.86 2.46
CA VAL A 355 -2.64 -13.26 3.30
C VAL A 355 -3.16 -11.93 2.75
N LYS A 356 -2.83 -11.61 1.48
CA LYS A 356 -3.33 -10.43 0.77
C LYS A 356 -4.71 -10.71 0.15
N GLU A 357 -5.06 -10.01 -0.93
CA GLU A 357 -6.38 -10.10 -1.57
C GLU A 357 -6.72 -11.53 -2.02
N THR A 358 -5.71 -12.34 -2.34
CA THR A 358 -5.74 -13.80 -2.51
C THR A 358 -4.42 -14.38 -1.98
N ASP A 359 -4.24 -15.70 -2.02
CA ASP A 359 -2.91 -16.28 -1.93
C ASP A 359 -2.16 -16.00 -3.24
N ARG A 360 -1.39 -14.90 -3.27
CA ARG A 360 -0.71 -14.45 -4.48
C ARG A 360 0.44 -15.38 -4.88
N ILE A 361 1.03 -16.16 -3.97
CA ILE A 361 2.06 -17.15 -4.34
C ILE A 361 1.41 -18.26 -5.17
N ALA A 362 0.32 -18.83 -4.64
CA ALA A 362 -0.43 -19.89 -5.33
C ALA A 362 -1.03 -19.39 -6.66
N ALA A 363 -1.60 -18.18 -6.67
CA ALA A 363 -2.15 -17.58 -7.87
C ALA A 363 -1.05 -17.37 -8.94
N MET A 364 0.07 -16.74 -8.59
CA MET A 364 1.18 -16.52 -9.54
C MET A 364 1.71 -17.83 -10.10
N ALA A 365 1.96 -18.83 -9.26
CA ALA A 365 2.44 -20.13 -9.74
C ALA A 365 1.43 -20.81 -10.67
N THR A 366 0.15 -20.78 -10.33
CA THR A 366 -0.93 -21.35 -11.14
C THR A 366 -1.01 -20.67 -12.51
N GLU A 367 -0.99 -19.34 -12.57
CA GLU A 367 -1.13 -18.60 -13.83
C GLU A 367 0.15 -18.65 -14.68
N LEU A 368 1.34 -18.63 -14.07
CA LEU A 368 2.61 -18.77 -14.79
C LEU A 368 2.75 -20.14 -15.47
N ARG A 369 2.28 -21.22 -14.82
CA ARG A 369 2.27 -22.58 -15.42
C ARG A 369 1.43 -22.65 -16.68
N LYS A 370 0.33 -21.88 -16.79
CA LYS A 370 -0.49 -21.79 -18.02
C LYS A 370 0.26 -21.15 -19.19
N LEU A 371 1.27 -20.34 -18.90
CA LEU A 371 2.16 -19.73 -19.89
C LEU A 371 3.35 -20.64 -20.25
N GLY A 372 3.40 -21.86 -19.71
CA GLY A 372 4.44 -22.86 -20.02
C GLY A 372 5.65 -22.85 -19.07
N ALA A 373 5.65 -22.03 -18.03
CA ALA A 373 6.74 -22.00 -17.05
C ALA A 373 6.68 -23.16 -16.05
N VAL A 374 7.83 -23.53 -15.50
CA VAL A 374 7.89 -24.34 -14.28
C VAL A 374 7.90 -23.39 -13.10
N ALA A 375 6.83 -23.42 -12.28
CA ALA A 375 6.73 -22.60 -11.07
C ALA A 375 6.67 -23.50 -9.83
N GLU A 376 7.57 -23.29 -8.86
CA GLU A 376 7.63 -24.01 -7.58
C GLU A 376 7.34 -23.05 -6.42
N GLU A 377 6.39 -23.42 -5.58
CA GLU A 377 5.92 -22.61 -4.47
C GLU A 377 6.61 -23.05 -3.18
N GLY A 378 7.22 -22.12 -2.45
CA GLY A 378 7.67 -22.32 -1.08
C GLY A 378 6.79 -21.54 -0.09
N ALA A 379 7.03 -21.68 1.21
CA ALA A 379 6.24 -20.98 2.24
C ALA A 379 6.28 -19.45 2.05
N ASP A 380 7.43 -18.91 1.66
CA ASP A 380 7.72 -17.49 1.52
C ASP A 380 8.48 -17.15 0.23
N CYS A 381 8.47 -18.07 -0.75
CA CYS A 381 9.20 -17.91 -2.00
C CYS A 381 8.46 -18.48 -3.21
N LEU A 382 8.87 -18.03 -4.40
CA LEU A 382 8.42 -18.54 -5.69
C LEU A 382 9.62 -18.70 -6.62
N ARG A 383 9.82 -19.91 -7.16
CA ARG A 383 10.87 -20.21 -8.14
C ARG A 383 10.23 -20.39 -9.52
N ILE A 384 10.82 -19.80 -10.55
CA ILE A 384 10.24 -19.74 -11.90
C ILE A 384 11.36 -20.05 -12.91
N THR A 385 11.12 -21.04 -13.77
CA THR A 385 12.02 -21.49 -14.85
C THR A 385 11.33 -21.43 -16.20
#